data_AF-A0A7Y6I3J3-F1
#
_entry.id   AF-A0A7Y6I3J3-F1
#
_cell.length_a   1.000
_cell.length_b   1.000
_cell.length_c   1.000
_cell.angle_alpha   90.00
_cell.angle_beta   90.00
_cell.angle_gamma   90.00
#
_symmetry.space_group_name_H-M   'P 1'
#
loop_
_entity.id
_entity.type
_entity.pdbx_description
1 polymer ?
#
loop_
_entity_poly.entity_id
_entity_poly.type
_entity_poly.pdbx_seq_one_letter_code
_entity_poly.pdbx_strand_id
1 'polypeptide(L)'
;MSRSIWGKALLAGAALTGSALLLGAPAHAYGASAPHASTRAALAPVVVSRTGSTIVVRAGAEANGLDVNGSAGASLTVTDTLAQVTAGAGCQQLGALVRCSTVGVTRLSVTASLGDDAVRNNTNIPSALSGGPGRDRVFGGSAADTLSGGTGDDILSGGAGTDHINGGDGVDTCTAETEINCEL
;
A
#
# COMPACT_ATOMS: atom_id res chain seq x y z
N MET A 1 58.45 -35.07 2.97
CA MET A 1 58.76 -36.13 3.96
C MET A 1 57.98 -35.82 5.24
N SER A 2 57.11 -36.75 5.69
CA SER A 2 56.71 -37.09 7.08
C SER A 2 56.37 -35.93 8.08
N ARG A 3 55.27 -35.84 8.86
CA ARG A 3 54.31 -36.80 9.44
C ARG A 3 53.03 -36.09 9.92
N SER A 4 51.97 -36.88 10.02
CA SER A 4 50.65 -36.68 10.65
C SER A 4 50.68 -36.61 12.19
N ILE A 5 49.75 -35.85 12.82
CA ILE A 5 49.20 -36.18 14.15
C ILE A 5 47.69 -35.87 14.17
N TRP A 6 46.90 -36.91 14.41
CA TRP A 6 45.47 -36.88 14.73
C TRP A 6 45.30 -36.70 16.25
N GLY A 7 44.32 -35.91 16.67
CA GLY A 7 43.86 -35.84 18.06
C GLY A 7 42.34 -35.98 18.13
N LYS A 8 41.86 -37.20 18.37
CA LYS A 8 40.49 -37.48 18.81
C LYS A 8 40.38 -37.19 20.31
N ALA A 9 39.35 -36.46 20.71
CA ALA A 9 38.83 -36.52 22.08
C ALA A 9 37.31 -36.73 22.01
N LEU A 10 36.92 -37.93 22.42
CA LEU A 10 35.56 -38.39 22.68
C LEU A 10 35.25 -38.08 24.16
N LEU A 11 34.02 -37.69 24.49
CA LEU A 11 33.24 -38.02 25.71
C LEU A 11 31.87 -37.32 25.55
N ALA A 12 30.78 -38.04 25.26
CA ALA A 12 29.77 -38.54 26.23
C ALA A 12 29.26 -37.43 27.17
N GLY A 13 27.98 -37.08 27.30
CA GLY A 13 26.70 -37.66 26.92
C GLY A 13 25.69 -37.20 28.00
N ALA A 14 24.48 -36.76 27.63
CA ALA A 14 23.32 -36.73 28.53
C ALA A 14 22.07 -36.38 27.73
N ALA A 15 21.16 -37.35 27.63
CA ALA A 15 19.78 -37.14 27.26
C ALA A 15 19.01 -36.52 28.44
N LEU A 16 18.16 -35.53 28.19
CA LEU A 16 17.04 -35.21 29.06
C LEU A 16 15.77 -35.19 28.20
N THR A 17 14.97 -36.22 28.42
CA THR A 17 13.56 -36.32 28.08
C THR A 17 12.77 -35.25 28.84
N GLY A 18 11.90 -34.52 28.15
CA GLY A 18 10.93 -33.61 28.78
C GLY A 18 9.73 -33.41 27.87
N SER A 19 8.67 -34.17 28.12
CA SER A 19 7.35 -33.99 27.51
C SER A 19 6.60 -32.80 28.12
N ALA A 20 5.83 -32.15 27.26
CA ALA A 20 4.57 -31.43 27.50
C ALA A 20 4.60 -30.17 28.39
N LEU A 21 4.35 -29.01 27.75
CA LEU A 21 3.14 -28.24 28.01
C LEU A 21 2.86 -27.27 26.85
N LEU A 22 1.75 -27.49 26.14
CA LEU A 22 1.07 -26.42 25.42
C LEU A 22 0.65 -25.38 26.46
N LEU A 23 1.28 -24.21 26.44
CA LEU A 23 0.67 -22.99 26.95
C LEU A 23 0.67 -22.01 25.79
N GLY A 24 -0.53 -21.68 25.31
CA GLY A 24 -0.75 -20.70 24.26
C GLY A 24 -0.15 -19.36 24.69
N ALA A 25 0.80 -18.89 23.89
CA ALA A 25 1.12 -17.48 23.86
C ALA A 25 0.09 -16.82 22.93
N PRO A 26 -0.66 -15.79 23.35
CA PRO A 26 -1.27 -14.89 22.38
C PRO A 26 -0.11 -14.12 21.75
N ALA A 27 0.40 -14.62 20.62
CA ALA A 27 1.33 -13.88 19.79
C ALA A 27 0.55 -12.81 19.01
N HIS A 28 0.00 -11.81 19.72
CA HIS A 28 -0.09 -10.47 19.14
C HIS A 28 1.30 -9.88 19.26
N ALA A 29 2.21 -10.36 18.41
CA ALA A 29 3.43 -9.63 18.15
C ALA A 29 2.98 -8.33 17.50
N TYR A 30 2.94 -7.24 18.28
CA TYR A 30 3.19 -5.90 17.76
C TYR A 30 4.60 -5.92 17.16
N GLY A 31 4.72 -6.53 15.99
CA GLY A 31 5.92 -6.46 15.18
C GLY A 31 6.11 -4.99 14.86
N ALA A 32 7.22 -4.44 15.34
CA ALA A 32 7.79 -3.26 14.73
C ALA A 32 7.72 -3.48 13.22
N SER A 33 7.03 -2.58 12.50
CA SER A 33 7.10 -2.52 11.05
C SER A 33 8.57 -2.45 10.70
N ALA A 34 9.13 -3.56 10.24
CA ALA A 34 10.43 -3.53 9.62
C ALA A 34 10.26 -2.56 8.45
N PRO A 35 11.02 -1.45 8.35
CA PRO A 35 11.01 -0.67 7.14
C PRO A 35 11.31 -1.64 6.01
N HIS A 36 10.37 -1.78 5.07
CA HIS A 36 10.46 -2.74 3.98
C HIS A 36 11.87 -2.64 3.39
N ALA A 37 12.64 -3.71 3.61
CA ALA A 37 14.07 -3.68 3.38
C ALA A 37 14.30 -3.45 1.89
N SER A 38 14.81 -2.24 1.58
CA SER A 38 15.26 -1.82 0.26
C SER A 38 16.23 -2.85 -0.29
N THR A 39 15.70 -3.81 -1.06
CA THR A 39 16.46 -4.92 -1.61
C THR A 39 17.02 -4.53 -2.97
N ARG A 40 17.33 -3.25 -3.21
CA ARG A 40 18.10 -2.79 -4.39
C ARG A 40 17.57 -3.35 -5.74
N ALA A 41 16.31 -3.77 -5.78
CA ALA A 41 15.58 -4.06 -6.98
C ALA A 41 15.14 -2.69 -7.49
N ALA A 42 15.38 -2.41 -8.77
CA ALA A 42 15.08 -1.11 -9.36
C ALA A 42 13.68 -0.64 -8.93
N LEU A 43 13.62 0.56 -8.32
CA LEU A 43 12.36 1.19 -7.90
C LEU A 43 11.35 1.07 -9.03
N ALA A 44 10.33 0.23 -8.85
CA ALA A 44 9.25 0.18 -9.82
C ALA A 44 8.54 1.53 -9.73
N PRO A 45 8.48 2.31 -10.83
CA PRO A 45 7.92 3.64 -10.77
C PRO A 45 6.41 3.56 -10.54
N VAL A 46 5.85 4.62 -9.95
CA VAL A 46 4.41 4.85 -10.01
C VAL A 46 4.06 5.14 -11.46
N VAL A 47 3.11 4.40 -12.05
CA VAL A 47 2.66 4.63 -13.42
C VAL A 47 1.29 5.27 -13.41
N VAL A 48 1.18 6.40 -14.10
CA VAL A 48 -0.07 7.14 -14.22
C VAL A 48 -0.48 7.18 -15.68
N SER A 49 -1.64 6.60 -15.98
CA SER A 49 -2.15 6.49 -17.34
C SER A 49 -3.62 6.91 -17.40
N ARG A 50 -4.08 7.32 -18.58
CA ARG A 50 -5.48 7.58 -18.87
C ARG A 50 -5.96 6.62 -19.94
N THR A 51 -7.01 5.87 -19.62
CA THR A 51 -7.66 4.93 -20.51
C THR A 51 -9.14 5.34 -20.64
N GLY A 52 -9.47 6.01 -21.74
CA GLY A 52 -10.83 6.53 -21.97
C GLY A 52 -11.26 7.55 -20.92
N SER A 53 -12.32 7.24 -20.18
CA SER A 53 -12.87 8.06 -19.09
C SER A 53 -12.29 7.71 -17.71
N THR A 54 -11.27 6.85 -17.64
CA THR A 54 -10.63 6.47 -16.37
C THR A 54 -9.17 6.89 -16.34
N ILE A 55 -8.75 7.53 -15.25
CA ILE A 55 -7.33 7.68 -14.91
C ILE A 55 -6.94 6.54 -13.98
N VAL A 56 -5.83 5.89 -14.27
CA VAL A 56 -5.30 4.77 -13.50
C VAL A 56 -3.93 5.13 -12.98
N VAL A 57 -3.79 5.09 -11.65
CA VAL A 57 -2.55 5.28 -10.91
C VAL A 57 -2.18 3.94 -10.29
N ARG A 58 -1.00 3.41 -10.65
CA ARG A 58 -0.48 2.16 -10.10
C ARG A 58 0.84 2.44 -9.42
N ALA A 59 0.85 2.24 -8.11
CA ALA A 59 2.05 2.27 -7.31
C ALA A 59 2.97 1.09 -7.70
N GLY A 60 4.28 1.36 -7.73
CA GLY A 60 5.28 0.30 -7.83
C GLY A 60 5.72 -0.17 -6.44
N ALA A 61 6.54 -1.21 -6.36
CA ALA A 61 6.88 -1.95 -5.14
C ALA A 61 7.54 -1.18 -3.96
N GLU A 62 7.79 0.14 -4.08
CA GLU A 62 8.36 0.97 -3.00
C GLU A 62 7.60 2.29 -2.77
N ALA A 63 6.37 2.39 -3.26
CA ALA A 63 5.60 3.64 -3.26
C ALA A 63 4.80 3.83 -1.96
N ASN A 64 5.47 4.34 -0.92
CA ASN A 64 4.86 4.48 0.42
C ASN A 64 3.99 5.74 0.60
N GLY A 65 3.94 6.65 -0.39
CA GLY A 65 3.23 7.91 -0.25
C GLY A 65 2.79 8.46 -1.59
N LEU A 66 1.50 8.31 -1.89
CA LEU A 66 0.88 8.65 -3.15
C LEU A 66 -0.12 9.78 -2.97
N ASP A 67 0.22 10.94 -3.55
CA ASP A 67 -0.63 12.12 -3.53
C ASP A 67 -1.23 12.36 -4.92
N VAL A 68 -2.55 12.28 -5.01
CA VAL A 68 -3.31 12.53 -6.24
C VAL A 68 -4.10 13.84 -6.08
N ASN A 69 -3.75 14.85 -6.87
CA ASN A 69 -4.31 16.19 -6.75
C ASN A 69 -4.94 16.63 -8.07
N GLY A 70 -6.15 17.18 -8.04
CA GLY A 70 -6.78 17.70 -9.25
C GLY A 70 -8.30 17.73 -9.15
N SER A 71 -8.93 18.18 -10.21
CA SER A 71 -10.39 18.31 -10.27
C SER A 71 -10.94 17.86 -11.61
N ALA A 72 -12.19 17.41 -11.61
CA ALA A 72 -12.91 17.03 -12.83
C ALA A 72 -12.95 18.20 -13.83
N GLY A 73 -12.68 17.91 -15.11
CA GLY A 73 -12.69 18.93 -16.18
C GLY A 73 -11.44 19.82 -16.29
N ALA A 74 -10.43 19.62 -15.45
CA ALA A 74 -9.16 20.33 -15.48
C ALA A 74 -7.98 19.39 -15.78
N SER A 75 -7.00 19.37 -14.88
CA SER A 75 -5.83 18.49 -14.90
C SER A 75 -5.70 17.79 -13.56
N LEU A 76 -5.15 16.58 -13.57
CA LEU A 76 -4.74 15.85 -12.38
C LEU A 76 -3.23 15.72 -12.38
N THR A 77 -2.61 15.91 -11.23
CA THR A 77 -1.20 15.68 -10.95
C THR A 77 -1.02 14.58 -9.93
N VAL A 78 -0.04 13.71 -10.15
CA VAL A 78 0.35 12.67 -9.19
C VAL A 78 1.79 12.88 -8.79
N THR A 79 2.03 12.79 -7.48
CA THR A 79 3.37 12.83 -6.87
C THR A 79 3.55 11.65 -5.95
N ASP A 80 4.78 11.17 -5.88
CA ASP A 80 5.21 10.18 -4.89
C ASP A 80 6.42 10.75 -4.15
N THR A 81 6.47 10.53 -2.83
CA THR A 81 7.52 11.05 -1.96
C THR A 81 8.83 10.26 -2.03
N LEU A 82 8.79 9.01 -2.48
CA LEU A 82 9.92 8.07 -2.44
C LEU A 82 10.17 7.37 -3.79
N ALA A 83 9.19 7.33 -4.68
CA ALA A 83 9.31 6.72 -6.00
C ALA A 83 9.27 7.75 -7.15
N GLN A 84 9.86 7.38 -8.29
CA GLN A 84 9.68 8.15 -9.53
C GLN A 84 8.26 7.93 -10.05
N VAL A 85 7.59 9.01 -10.45
CA VAL A 85 6.28 8.93 -11.12
C VAL A 85 6.51 8.99 -12.64
N THR A 86 5.94 8.04 -13.37
CA THR A 86 6.09 7.87 -14.81
C THR A 86 4.75 8.01 -15.53
N ALA A 87 4.73 8.85 -16.55
CA ALA A 87 3.55 9.01 -17.40
C ALA A 87 3.40 7.82 -18.35
N GLY A 88 2.24 7.16 -18.30
CA GLY A 88 1.75 6.22 -19.30
C GLY A 88 0.91 6.91 -20.37
N ALA A 89 0.17 6.10 -21.14
CA ALA A 89 -0.68 6.60 -22.23
C ALA A 89 -1.68 7.67 -21.75
N GLY A 90 -1.85 8.74 -22.54
CA GLY A 90 -2.82 9.80 -22.25
C GLY A 90 -2.42 10.79 -21.15
N CYS A 91 -1.20 10.68 -20.61
CA CYS A 91 -0.65 11.60 -19.61
C CYS A 91 0.69 12.18 -20.08
N GLN A 92 1.07 13.33 -19.52
CA GLN A 92 2.30 14.06 -19.84
C GLN A 92 3.27 14.01 -18.66
N GLN A 93 4.52 13.66 -18.93
CA GLN A 93 5.60 13.74 -17.95
C GLN A 93 6.10 15.20 -17.85
N LEU A 94 6.14 15.75 -16.64
CA LEU A 94 6.55 17.13 -16.32
C LEU A 94 7.62 17.09 -15.22
N GLY A 95 8.82 16.65 -15.59
CA GLY A 95 9.89 16.40 -14.62
C GLY A 95 9.52 15.23 -13.71
N ALA A 96 9.44 15.49 -12.40
CA ALA A 96 9.05 14.49 -11.40
C ALA A 96 7.52 14.35 -11.22
N LEU A 97 6.71 15.18 -11.90
CA LEU A 97 5.25 15.12 -11.83
C LEU A 97 4.68 14.50 -13.11
N VAL A 98 3.57 13.77 -12.98
CA VAL A 98 2.73 13.39 -14.12
C VAL A 98 1.47 14.22 -14.14
N ARG A 99 1.08 14.72 -15.31
CA ARG A 99 -0.18 15.43 -15.52
C ARG A 99 -1.08 14.75 -16.53
N CYS A 100 -2.34 14.52 -16.17
CA CYS A 100 -3.36 13.96 -17.06
C CYS A 100 -4.53 14.94 -17.21
N SER A 101 -5.11 15.06 -18.40
CA SER A 101 -6.36 15.81 -18.56
C SER A 101 -7.52 15.03 -17.93
N THR A 102 -8.34 15.71 -17.13
CA THR A 102 -9.54 15.14 -16.51
C THR A 102 -10.83 15.48 -17.26
N VAL A 103 -10.74 16.09 -18.44
CA VAL A 103 -11.90 16.38 -19.30
C VAL A 103 -12.51 15.06 -19.78
N GLY A 104 -13.76 14.81 -19.41
CA GLY A 104 -14.47 13.56 -19.70
C GLY A 104 -14.01 12.36 -18.86
N VAL A 105 -13.25 12.59 -17.78
CA VAL A 105 -12.92 11.53 -16.81
C VAL A 105 -14.06 11.39 -15.83
N THR A 106 -14.59 10.19 -15.71
CA THR A 106 -15.69 9.83 -14.80
C THR A 106 -15.21 9.03 -13.60
N ARG A 107 -14.00 8.48 -13.67
CA ARG A 107 -13.47 7.63 -12.60
C ARG A 107 -11.95 7.77 -12.46
N LEU A 108 -11.49 7.81 -11.22
CA LEU A 108 -10.09 7.64 -10.85
C LEU A 108 -9.93 6.23 -10.26
N SER A 109 -8.84 5.55 -10.60
CA SER A 109 -8.47 4.27 -10.01
C SER A 109 -7.05 4.39 -9.49
N VAL A 110 -6.87 4.11 -8.20
CA VAL A 110 -5.59 4.14 -7.51
C VAL A 110 -5.36 2.81 -6.85
N THR A 111 -4.20 2.21 -7.10
CA THR A 111 -3.76 0.98 -6.45
C THR A 111 -2.39 1.25 -5.84
N ALA A 112 -2.31 1.16 -4.52
CA ALA A 112 -1.07 1.18 -3.77
C ALA A 112 -0.32 -0.15 -3.90
N SER A 113 0.84 -0.23 -3.26
CA SER A 113 1.86 -1.25 -3.48
C SER A 113 1.80 -2.35 -2.42
N LEU A 114 2.95 -2.91 -2.06
CA LEU A 114 3.07 -3.81 -0.91
C LEU A 114 3.73 -3.00 0.20
N GLY A 115 3.29 -3.21 1.43
CA GLY A 115 3.79 -2.50 2.61
C GLY A 115 2.86 -1.36 3.02
N ASP A 116 3.27 -0.65 4.07
CA ASP A 116 2.47 0.41 4.69
C ASP A 116 2.46 1.67 3.80
N ASP A 117 1.36 1.92 3.11
CA ASP A 117 1.22 2.98 2.11
C ASP A 117 0.31 4.12 2.57
N ALA A 118 0.62 5.36 2.17
CA ALA A 118 -0.24 6.52 2.38
C ALA A 118 -0.82 7.00 1.04
N VAL A 119 -2.11 6.76 0.81
CA VAL A 119 -2.82 7.19 -0.40
C VAL A 119 -3.72 8.38 -0.07
N ARG A 120 -3.51 9.52 -0.73
CA ARG A 120 -4.32 10.74 -0.55
C ARG A 120 -4.94 11.18 -1.87
N ASN A 121 -6.27 11.12 -1.94
CA ASN A 121 -7.05 11.58 -3.06
C ASN A 121 -7.65 12.97 -2.79
N ASN A 122 -7.00 14.03 -3.27
CA ASN A 122 -7.50 15.40 -3.18
C ASN A 122 -8.29 15.78 -4.43
N THR A 123 -9.19 14.91 -4.89
CA THR A 123 -10.00 15.13 -6.10
C THR A 123 -11.49 15.10 -5.80
N ASN A 124 -12.27 15.65 -6.74
CA ASN A 124 -13.73 15.56 -6.75
C ASN A 124 -14.23 14.59 -7.85
N ILE A 125 -13.43 13.57 -8.17
CA ILE A 125 -13.75 12.54 -9.16
C ILE A 125 -14.09 11.26 -8.39
N PRO A 126 -15.20 10.56 -8.73
CA PRO A 126 -15.50 9.26 -8.14
C PRO A 126 -14.31 8.29 -8.29
N SER A 127 -13.84 7.73 -7.19
CA SER A 127 -12.57 7.02 -7.14
C SER A 127 -12.73 5.56 -6.69
N ALA A 128 -11.85 4.69 -7.17
CA ALA A 128 -11.56 3.41 -6.54
C ALA A 128 -10.15 3.47 -5.99
N LEU A 129 -10.00 3.33 -4.68
CA LEU A 129 -8.74 3.39 -3.97
C LEU A 129 -8.51 2.04 -3.28
N SER A 130 -7.32 1.48 -3.44
CA SER A 130 -6.91 0.23 -2.78
C SER A 130 -5.57 0.47 -2.10
N GLY A 131 -5.48 0.21 -0.79
CA GLY A 131 -4.24 0.20 -0.01
C GLY A 131 -3.35 -0.96 -0.40
N GLY A 132 -3.89 -2.17 -0.35
CA GLY A 132 -3.14 -3.38 -0.67
C GLY A 132 -2.73 -4.10 0.62
N PRO A 133 -1.62 -4.85 0.60
CA PRO A 133 -1.12 -5.49 1.81
C PRO A 133 -0.25 -4.53 2.61
N GLY A 134 -0.57 -4.28 3.88
CA GLY A 134 0.16 -3.35 4.74
C GLY A 134 -0.74 -2.72 5.78
N ARG A 135 -0.18 -1.83 6.60
CA ARG A 135 -0.98 -0.91 7.43
C ARG A 135 -1.13 0.41 6.70
N ASP A 136 -2.19 0.50 5.92
CA ASP A 136 -2.37 1.57 4.96
C ASP A 136 -3.18 2.74 5.52
N ARG A 137 -2.97 3.91 4.91
CA ARG A 137 -3.76 5.10 5.17
C ARG A 137 -4.35 5.58 3.86
N VAL A 138 -5.63 5.29 3.63
CA VAL A 138 -6.32 5.62 2.38
C VAL A 138 -7.35 6.69 2.63
N PHE A 139 -7.15 7.85 1.99
CA PHE A 139 -8.04 9.00 2.08
C PHE A 139 -8.70 9.24 0.71
N GLY A 140 -10.02 9.14 0.68
CA GLY A 140 -10.91 9.53 -0.40
C GLY A 140 -11.00 11.05 -0.55
N GLY A 141 -11.73 11.44 -1.59
CA GLY A 141 -11.94 12.81 -2.01
C GLY A 141 -13.30 13.34 -1.61
N SER A 142 -13.85 14.22 -2.45
CA SER A 142 -15.17 14.84 -2.21
C SER A 142 -16.29 14.26 -3.08
N ALA A 143 -16.05 13.12 -3.71
CA ALA A 143 -17.01 12.44 -4.58
C ALA A 143 -17.32 11.06 -3.99
N ALA A 144 -18.35 10.39 -4.51
CA ALA A 144 -18.67 9.02 -4.10
C ALA A 144 -17.52 8.08 -4.45
N ASP A 145 -16.81 7.61 -3.44
CA ASP A 145 -15.61 6.80 -3.58
C ASP A 145 -15.85 5.35 -3.14
N THR A 146 -14.99 4.46 -3.63
CA THR A 146 -14.89 3.07 -3.18
C THR A 146 -13.48 2.85 -2.64
N LEU A 147 -13.37 2.56 -1.35
CA LEU A 147 -12.10 2.35 -0.65
C LEU A 147 -11.98 0.88 -0.23
N SER A 148 -10.79 0.31 -0.41
CA SER A 148 -10.39 -0.99 0.13
C SER A 148 -9.07 -0.82 0.89
N GLY A 149 -9.01 -1.25 2.15
CA GLY A 149 -7.77 -1.33 2.91
C GLY A 149 -6.91 -2.44 2.36
N GLY A 150 -7.37 -3.69 2.50
CA GLY A 150 -6.73 -4.85 1.93
C GLY A 150 -6.39 -5.84 3.02
N THR A 151 -5.10 -6.07 3.30
CA THR A 151 -4.71 -6.92 4.44
C THR A 151 -3.83 -6.12 5.38
N GLY A 152 -4.11 -6.15 6.68
CA GLY A 152 -3.39 -5.41 7.71
C GLY A 152 -4.34 -4.52 8.50
N ASP A 153 -3.80 -3.70 9.39
CA ASP A 153 -4.63 -2.81 10.22
C ASP A 153 -4.69 -1.44 9.55
N ASP A 154 -5.77 -1.14 8.84
CA ASP A 154 -5.86 0.00 7.94
C ASP A 154 -6.61 1.21 8.54
N ILE A 155 -6.30 2.40 8.04
CA ILE A 155 -7.03 3.64 8.31
C ILE A 155 -7.64 4.16 7.01
N LEU A 156 -8.96 4.10 6.91
CA LEU A 156 -9.71 4.49 5.73
C LEU A 156 -10.58 5.72 6.04
N SER A 157 -10.54 6.71 5.16
CA SER A 157 -11.39 7.89 5.26
C SER A 157 -12.06 8.16 3.91
N GLY A 158 -13.38 8.01 3.81
CA GLY A 158 -14.11 8.23 2.56
C GLY A 158 -14.07 9.69 2.09
N GLY A 159 -13.99 10.63 3.03
CA GLY A 159 -14.12 12.05 2.75
C GLY A 159 -15.60 12.45 2.64
N ALA A 160 -15.92 13.32 1.69
CA ALA A 160 -17.29 13.76 1.45
C ALA A 160 -17.90 13.00 0.28
N GLY A 161 -19.19 12.67 0.37
CA GLY A 161 -19.85 11.83 -0.62
C GLY A 161 -20.53 10.65 0.06
N THR A 162 -21.19 9.81 -0.74
CA THR A 162 -21.66 8.51 -0.27
C THR A 162 -20.59 7.49 -0.63
N ASP A 163 -19.87 7.02 0.38
CA ASP A 163 -18.67 6.20 0.17
C ASP A 163 -18.92 4.74 0.55
N HIS A 164 -18.36 3.85 -0.26
CA HIS A 164 -18.28 2.42 0.06
C HIS A 164 -16.88 2.12 0.56
N ILE A 165 -16.75 1.64 1.79
CA ILE A 165 -15.44 1.41 2.43
C ILE A 165 -15.39 -0.04 2.89
N ASN A 166 -14.36 -0.76 2.48
CA ASN A 166 -14.07 -2.12 2.93
C ASN A 166 -12.71 -2.11 3.61
N GLY A 167 -12.67 -2.41 4.92
CA GLY A 167 -11.44 -2.56 5.68
C GLY A 167 -10.57 -3.68 5.10
N GLY A 168 -11.17 -4.84 4.91
CA GLY A 168 -10.48 -6.05 4.45
C GLY A 168 -10.11 -6.93 5.64
N ASP A 169 -8.96 -7.61 5.54
CA ASP A 169 -8.48 -8.48 6.62
C ASP A 169 -7.69 -7.68 7.65
N GLY A 170 -8.17 -7.57 8.89
CA GLY A 170 -7.39 -6.98 9.97
C GLY A 170 -8.23 -6.21 10.97
N VAL A 171 -7.61 -5.32 11.74
CA VAL A 171 -8.33 -4.40 12.63
C VAL A 171 -8.32 -3.00 12.05
N ASP A 172 -9.40 -2.67 11.33
CA ASP A 172 -9.47 -1.45 10.54
C ASP A 172 -10.24 -0.32 11.25
N THR A 173 -9.85 0.91 10.93
CA THR A 173 -10.54 2.13 11.36
C THR A 173 -11.05 2.87 10.15
N CYS A 174 -12.37 3.06 10.07
CA CYS A 174 -12.99 3.75 8.95
C CYS A 174 -13.77 4.99 9.40
N THR A 175 -13.69 6.05 8.60
CA THR A 175 -14.38 7.32 8.81
C THR A 175 -14.93 7.87 7.49
N ALA A 176 -15.99 8.66 7.51
CA ALA A 176 -16.43 9.49 6.39
C ALA A 176 -17.29 10.64 6.92
N GLU A 177 -17.45 11.67 6.09
CA GLU A 177 -18.25 12.85 6.43
C GLU A 177 -19.75 12.65 6.16
N THR A 178 -20.14 11.69 5.32
CA THR A 178 -21.55 11.37 5.06
C THR A 178 -21.72 9.87 4.75
N GLU A 179 -22.84 9.29 5.19
CA GLU A 179 -23.32 7.91 4.94
C GLU A 179 -22.25 6.85 4.58
N ILE A 180 -21.85 6.07 5.59
CA ILE A 180 -20.80 5.06 5.48
C ILE A 180 -21.42 3.67 5.32
N ASN A 181 -21.03 2.94 4.27
CA ASN A 181 -21.18 1.47 4.23
C ASN A 181 -19.81 0.81 4.46
N CYS A 182 -19.42 0.74 5.74
CA CYS A 182 -18.19 0.10 6.20
C CYS A 182 -18.39 -1.38 6.45
N GLU A 183 -17.63 -2.20 5.74
CA GLU A 183 -17.46 -3.63 6.01
C GLU A 183 -16.07 -3.82 6.62
N LEU A 184 -16.02 -4.39 7.83
CA LEU A 184 -14.81 -4.71 8.60
C LEU A 184 -14.81 -6.21 8.90
#